data_AF-A0A930IRE6-F1
#
_entry.id   AF-A0A930IRE6-F1
#
_cell.length_a   1.000
_cell.length_b   1.000
_cell.length_c   1.000
_cell.angle_alpha   90.00
_cell.angle_beta   90.00
_cell.angle_gamma   90.00
#
_symmetry.space_group_name_H-M   'P 1'
#
loop_
_entity.id
_entity.type
_entity.pdbx_description
1 polymer ?
#
loop_
_entity_poly.entity_id
_entity_poly.type
_entity_poly.pdbx_seq_one_letter_code
_entity_poly.pdbx_strand_id
1 'polypeptide(L)'
;MKRKHQRSIAYLVIALLGISLWNLWKSSKIAENPAYTKGVVNKLYKIRATPYYSYSYNVDQKTYEGRGKQYGEYESLHIGDTITVYYQRSNPSNSEAYVRNNKQQP
;
A
#
# COMPACT_ATOMS: atom_id res chain seq x y z
N MET A 1 -34.63 30.06 14.48
CA MET A 1 -33.45 29.18 14.69
C MET A 1 -33.34 27.98 13.73
N LYS A 2 -34.43 27.40 13.21
CA LYS A 2 -34.39 26.14 12.39
C LYS A 2 -33.60 26.20 11.07
N ARG A 3 -33.59 27.33 10.34
CA ARG A 3 -32.90 27.47 9.03
C ARG A 3 -31.35 27.43 9.12
N LYS A 4 -30.76 27.89 10.23
CA LYS A 4 -29.29 27.86 10.42
C LYS A 4 -28.79 26.42 10.63
N HIS A 5 -29.52 25.61 11.39
CA HIS A 5 -29.17 24.19 11.60
C HIS A 5 -29.29 23.36 10.32
N GLN A 6 -30.31 23.59 9.48
CA GLN A 6 -30.41 22.88 8.21
C GLN A 6 -29.26 23.21 7.24
N ARG A 7 -28.81 24.47 7.19
CA ARG A 7 -27.61 24.84 6.42
C ARG A 7 -26.35 24.17 6.98
N SER A 8 -26.20 24.13 8.30
CA SER A 8 -25.09 23.45 8.96
C SER A 8 -25.04 21.95 8.66
N ILE A 9 -26.18 21.27 8.66
CA ILE A 9 -26.30 19.85 8.31
C ILE A 9 -25.95 19.64 6.83
N ALA A 10 -26.41 20.51 5.93
CA ALA A 10 -26.07 20.42 4.51
C ALA A 10 -24.55 20.51 4.27
N TYR A 11 -23.85 21.43 4.96
CA TYR A 11 -22.39 21.53 4.86
C TYR A 11 -21.67 20.28 5.38
N LEU A 12 -22.15 19.67 6.47
CA LEU A 12 -21.59 18.43 6.99
C LEU A 12 -21.76 17.27 6.01
N VAL A 13 -22.92 17.16 5.37
CA VAL A 13 -23.19 16.12 4.36
C VAL A 13 -22.28 16.32 3.14
N ILE A 14 -22.13 17.55 2.65
CA ILE A 14 -21.23 17.86 1.53
C ILE A 14 -19.77 17.53 1.87
N ALA A 15 -19.33 17.86 3.08
CA ALA A 15 -17.97 17.54 3.54
C ALA A 15 -17.74 16.02 3.60
N LEU A 16 -18.68 15.26 4.15
CA LEU A 16 -18.59 13.79 4.22
C LEU A 16 -18.59 13.15 2.83
N LEU A 17 -19.41 13.65 1.91
CA LEU A 17 -19.43 13.19 0.51
C LEU A 17 -18.13 13.54 -0.23
N GLY A 18 -17.57 14.73 0.00
CA GLY A 18 -16.28 15.12 -0.57
C GLY A 18 -15.14 14.21 -0.10
N ILE A 19 -15.11 13.87 1.19
CA ILE A 19 -14.11 12.97 1.77
C ILE A 19 -14.27 11.53 1.22
N SER A 20 -15.51 11.03 1.09
CA SER A 20 -15.74 9.68 0.57
C SER A 20 -15.35 9.56 -0.91
N LEU A 21 -15.70 10.54 -1.74
CA LEU A 21 -15.30 10.60 -3.16
C LEU A 21 -13.78 10.74 -3.32
N TRP A 22 -13.12 11.56 -2.49
CA TRP A 22 -11.67 11.69 -2.49
C TRP A 22 -10.97 10.37 -2.16
N ASN A 23 -11.47 9.64 -1.15
CA ASN A 23 -10.94 8.34 -0.76
C ASN A 23 -11.14 7.28 -1.85
N LEU A 24 -12.33 7.24 -2.49
CA LEU A 24 -12.59 6.36 -3.62
C LEU A 24 -11.61 6.62 -4.76
N TRP A 25 -11.43 7.89 -5.15
CA TRP A 25 -10.54 8.25 -6.25
C TRP A 25 -9.07 7.95 -5.95
N LYS A 26 -8.63 8.14 -4.70
CA LYS A 26 -7.29 7.79 -4.25
C LYS A 26 -7.03 6.27 -4.31
N SER A 27 -8.03 5.46 -3.93
CA SER A 27 -7.95 4.00 -4.02
C SER A 27 -7.95 3.51 -5.48
N SER A 28 -8.76 4.09 -6.35
CA SER A 28 -8.81 3.71 -7.77
C SER A 28 -7.49 3.96 -8.50
N LYS A 29 -6.76 5.03 -8.15
CA LYS A 29 -5.46 5.35 -8.76
C LYS A 29 -4.39 4.28 -8.52
N ILE A 30 -4.53 3.43 -7.51
CA ILE A 30 -3.59 2.32 -7.28
C ILE A 30 -3.79 1.20 -8.32
N ALA A 31 -5.02 1.03 -8.82
CA ALA A 31 -5.42 -0.15 -9.59
C ALA A 31 -5.28 -0.01 -11.11
N GLU A 32 -5.27 1.20 -11.68
CA GLU A 32 -5.47 1.37 -13.13
C GLU A 32 -4.27 0.97 -14.02
N ASN A 33 -3.03 0.98 -13.53
CA ASN A 33 -1.87 0.57 -14.35
C ASN A 33 -0.60 0.29 -13.51
N PRO A 34 -0.55 -0.81 -12.75
CA PRO A 34 0.65 -1.15 -11.97
C PRO A 34 1.80 -1.55 -12.92
N ALA A 35 2.99 -1.02 -12.65
CA ALA A 35 4.24 -1.55 -13.20
C ALA A 35 4.89 -2.50 -12.18
N TYR A 36 5.79 -3.36 -12.67
CA TYR A 36 6.49 -4.33 -11.84
C TYR A 36 8.00 -4.10 -11.89
N THR A 37 8.65 -4.36 -10.76
CA THR A 37 10.12 -4.37 -10.66
C THR A 37 10.56 -5.34 -9.56
N LYS A 38 11.87 -5.57 -9.47
CA LYS A 38 12.47 -6.33 -8.38
C LYS A 38 12.79 -5.38 -7.23
N GLY A 39 12.40 -5.77 -6.02
CA GLY A 39 12.81 -5.11 -4.79
C GLY A 39 13.65 -6.05 -3.92
N VAL A 40 14.33 -5.46 -2.93
CA VAL A 40 15.14 -6.17 -1.94
C VAL A 40 14.57 -5.90 -0.56
N VAL A 41 14.43 -6.95 0.26
CA VAL A 41 14.00 -6.82 1.65
C VAL A 41 15.11 -6.18 2.48
N ASN A 42 14.80 -5.08 3.15
CA ASN A 42 15.76 -4.31 3.93
C ASN A 42 15.67 -4.62 5.43
N LYS A 43 14.46 -4.82 5.96
CA LYS A 43 14.22 -5.02 7.39
C LYS A 43 13.05 -5.96 7.61
N LEU A 44 13.14 -6.74 8.68
CA LEU A 44 12.06 -7.55 9.24
C LEU A 44 11.77 -7.03 10.65
N TYR A 45 10.49 -6.82 10.97
CA TYR A 45 10.10 -6.29 12.27
C TYR A 45 8.71 -6.78 12.66
N LYS A 46 8.36 -6.61 13.93
CA LYS A 46 7.05 -7.00 14.46
C LYS A 46 6.37 -5.80 15.08
N ILE A 47 5.09 -5.61 14.80
CA ILE A 47 4.24 -4.69 15.56
C ILE A 47 3.27 -5.56 16.33
N ARG A 48 3.43 -5.59 17.67
CA ARG A 48 2.79 -6.59 18.54
C ARG A 48 3.16 -8.01 18.07
N ALA A 49 2.17 -8.85 17.76
CA ALA A 49 2.38 -10.21 17.25
C ALA A 49 2.41 -10.29 15.71
N THR A 50 2.13 -9.20 15.00
CA THR A 50 2.04 -9.22 13.53
C THR A 50 3.41 -8.93 12.91
N PRO A 51 3.94 -9.84 12.08
CA PRO A 51 5.20 -9.64 11.36
C PRO A 51 5.02 -8.70 10.15
N TYR A 52 6.03 -7.87 9.93
CA TYR A 52 6.12 -6.90 8.84
C TYR A 52 7.54 -6.93 8.26
N TYR A 53 7.65 -6.41 7.05
CA TYR A 53 8.92 -6.18 6.40
C TYR A 53 8.92 -4.84 5.68
N SER A 54 10.11 -4.27 5.51
CA SER A 54 10.35 -3.16 4.60
C SER A 54 11.23 -3.60 3.46
N TYR A 55 11.05 -3.00 2.30
CA TYR A 55 11.80 -3.31 1.08
C TYR A 55 12.17 -2.03 0.34
N SER A 56 13.18 -2.12 -0.51
CA SER A 56 13.57 -1.07 -1.44
C SER A 56 13.58 -1.55 -2.88
N TYR A 57 13.37 -0.65 -3.83
CA TYR A 57 13.38 -0.94 -5.26
C TYR A 57 13.75 0.31 -6.04
N ASN A 58 14.27 0.13 -7.25
CA ASN A 58 14.71 1.21 -8.11
C ASN A 58 13.77 1.39 -9.30
N VAL A 59 13.41 2.65 -9.58
CA VAL A 59 12.68 3.08 -10.77
C VAL A 59 13.39 4.33 -11.30
N ASP A 60 13.78 4.33 -12.58
CA ASP A 60 14.43 5.47 -13.24
C ASP A 60 15.60 6.07 -12.43
N GLN A 61 16.51 5.22 -11.96
CA GLN A 61 17.69 5.56 -11.13
C GLN A 61 17.37 6.14 -9.74
N LYS A 62 16.10 6.15 -9.32
CA LYS A 62 15.69 6.57 -7.98
C LYS A 62 15.26 5.37 -7.14
N THR A 63 15.73 5.34 -5.90
CA THR A 63 15.35 4.33 -4.91
C THR A 63 14.08 4.76 -4.17
N TYR A 64 13.17 3.80 -4.04
CA TYR A 64 11.92 3.93 -3.30
C TYR A 64 11.87 2.87 -2.20
N GLU A 65 11.09 3.15 -1.16
CA GLU A 65 10.90 2.23 -0.04
C GLU A 65 9.42 1.91 0.14
N GLY A 66 9.14 0.66 0.48
CA GLY A 66 7.80 0.17 0.78
C GLY A 66 7.79 -0.69 2.03
N ARG A 67 6.59 -0.97 2.53
CA ARG A 67 6.36 -1.84 3.69
C ARG A 67 5.24 -2.81 3.38
N GLY A 68 5.41 -4.06 3.81
CA GLY A 68 4.44 -5.12 3.63
C GLY A 68 4.13 -5.82 4.95
N LYS A 69 2.90 -6.33 5.06
CA LYS A 69 2.55 -7.32 6.08
C LYS A 69 3.03 -8.68 5.60
N GLN A 70 3.66 -9.44 6.48
CA GLN A 70 4.01 -10.82 6.19
C GLN A 70 2.81 -11.71 6.54
N TYR A 71 2.28 -12.42 5.55
CA TYR A 71 1.18 -13.37 5.71
C TYR A 71 1.68 -14.80 5.52
N GLY A 72 1.44 -15.68 6.49
CA GLY A 72 1.88 -17.08 6.47
C GLY A 72 2.84 -17.40 7.62
N GLU A 73 3.26 -18.69 7.71
CA GLU A 73 4.23 -19.13 8.71
C GLU A 73 5.55 -18.35 8.58
N TYR A 74 6.14 -18.10 9.74
CA TYR A 74 7.17 -17.12 10.05
C TYR A 74 8.48 -17.16 9.24
N GLU A 75 8.65 -18.09 8.31
CA GLU A 75 9.98 -18.63 7.97
C GLU A 75 10.49 -18.40 6.54
N SER A 76 9.76 -17.72 5.65
CA SER A 76 10.18 -17.67 4.23
C SER A 76 10.77 -16.35 3.73
N LEU A 77 10.90 -15.31 4.58
CA LEU A 77 11.42 -14.00 4.15
C LEU A 77 12.62 -13.56 4.98
N HIS A 78 13.75 -13.34 4.33
CA HIS A 78 15.02 -12.90 4.89
C HIS A 78 15.40 -11.51 4.38
N ILE A 79 16.21 -10.79 5.16
CA ILE A 79 16.83 -9.56 4.69
C ILE A 79 17.76 -9.90 3.52
N GLY A 80 17.67 -9.14 2.43
CA GLY A 80 18.38 -9.41 1.18
C GLY A 80 17.58 -10.22 0.15
N ASP A 81 16.45 -10.81 0.54
CA ASP A 81 15.60 -11.54 -0.40
C ASP A 81 15.08 -10.61 -1.50
N THR A 82 15.05 -11.14 -2.72
CA THR A 82 14.45 -10.45 -3.86
C THR A 82 12.96 -10.75 -3.92
N ILE A 83 12.14 -9.70 -4.02
CA ILE A 83 10.68 -9.79 -4.08
C ILE A 83 10.13 -9.06 -5.30
N THR A 84 8.92 -9.42 -5.73
CA THR A 84 8.21 -8.69 -6.79
C THR A 84 7.51 -7.49 -6.18
N VAL A 85 7.82 -6.29 -6.68
CA VAL A 85 7.18 -5.04 -6.27
C VAL A 85 6.28 -4.55 -7.40
N TYR A 86 5.01 -4.33 -7.08
CA TYR A 86 4.06 -3.60 -7.92
C TYR A 86 4.03 -2.15 -7.47
N TYR A 87 4.12 -1.23 -8.41
CA TYR A 87 4.09 0.20 -8.11
C TYR A 87 3.25 0.96 -9.12
N GLN A 88 2.70 2.10 -8.70
CA GLN A 88 1.95 2.99 -9.57
C GLN A 88 2.91 3.82 -10.43
N ARG A 89 2.89 3.69 -11.76
CA ARG A 89 3.83 4.42 -12.65
C ARG A 89 3.86 5.93 -12.42
N SER A 90 2.69 6.55 -12.21
CA SER A 90 2.58 7.99 -11.99
C SER A 90 2.97 8.44 -10.57
N ASN A 91 3.11 7.51 -9.63
CA ASN A 91 3.58 7.77 -8.27
C ASN A 91 4.29 6.53 -7.72
N PRO A 92 5.58 6.32 -8.07
CA PRO A 92 6.25 5.07 -7.72
C PRO A 92 6.32 4.81 -6.23
N SER A 93 6.31 5.85 -5.37
CA SER A 93 6.24 5.69 -3.91
C SER A 93 5.03 4.90 -3.40
N ASN A 94 3.97 4.79 -4.22
CA ASN A 94 2.83 3.94 -3.93
C ASN A 94 3.09 2.53 -4.49
N SER A 95 3.33 1.58 -3.59
CA SER A 95 3.77 0.24 -3.95
C SER A 95 3.27 -0.83 -2.98
N GLU A 96 3.12 -2.04 -3.53
CA GLU A 96 2.84 -3.26 -2.79
C GLU A 96 3.81 -4.35 -3.23
N ALA A 97 4.17 -5.25 -2.32
CA ALA A 97 5.09 -6.35 -2.61
C ALA A 97 4.39 -7.70 -2.50
N TYR A 98 4.71 -8.58 -3.44
CA TYR A 98 4.29 -9.97 -3.44
C TYR A 98 5.48 -10.87 -3.11
N VAL A 99 5.33 -11.63 -2.04
CA VAL A 99 6.28 -12.66 -1.62
C VAL A 99 5.71 -14.00 -2.09
N ARG A 100 6.45 -14.72 -2.94
CA ARG A 100 6.06 -16.06 -3.38
C ARG A 100 6.16 -17.02 -2.19
N ASN A 101 5.05 -17.61 -1.78
CA ASN A 101 5.05 -18.70 -0.80
C ASN A 101 5.37 -20.02 -1.52
N ASN A 102 6.52 -20.62 -1.24
CA ASN A 102 6.98 -21.89 -1.86
C ASN A 102 6.12 -23.12 -1.47
N LYS A 103 5.02 -22.97 -0.72
CA LYS A 103 4.13 -24.07 -0.31
C LYS A 103 2.95 -24.32 -1.27
N GLN A 104 2.91 -23.66 -2.43
CA GLN A 104 1.92 -23.92 -3.49
C GLN A 104 2.63 -24.49 -4.72
N GLN A 105 2.98 -25.78 -4.66
CA GLN A 105 3.14 -26.62 -5.83
C GLN A 105 2.05 -27.72 -5.76
N PRO A 106 1.33 -28.00 -6.87
CA PRO A 106 0.39 -29.11 -6.95
C PRO A 106 1.08 -30.47 -6.82
#